data_AF-A0A554KTX8-F1
#
_entry.id   AF-A0A554KTX8-F1
#
_cell.length_a   1.000
_cell.length_b   1.000
_cell.length_c   1.000
_cell.angle_alpha   90.00
_cell.angle_beta   90.00
_cell.angle_gamma   90.00
#
_symmetry.space_group_name_H-M   'P 1'
#
loop_
_entity.id
_entity.type
_entity.pdbx_description
1 polymer ?
#
loop_
_entity_poly.entity_id
_entity_poly.type
_entity_poly.pdbx_seq_one_letter_code
_entity_poly.pdbx_strand_id
1 'polypeptide(L)'
;MFPDELTYYYGPYSGGIRFALASLIVIFPISLILFSVVKKGIAREPEKLGLALRKWVLWITIFITGAALAGDLIAVLSGFLGGELTMRFILKALAVFAVSASVFWYAVLEIRLTSEKPISLRTPFIVGSLIGVIAAIMWGFFVMGSPFTVRKLRMDERRVSDLQSIQWQVVNYWQQKSRFPKSLSELEDPLSGYKVPTDPETAKSYEFTLGTGYAFTLCADFTLPNGTQSRSKTKPYPMPMSDEGLAENWEHTAGRACFERVLDPERYPPYAKTR
;
A
#
# COMPACT_ATOMS: atom_id res chain seq x y z
N MET A 1 -11.23 -22.96 5.78
CA MET A 1 -10.35 -22.07 4.98
C MET A 1 -11.25 -21.07 4.29
N PHE A 2 -11.18 -19.78 4.63
CA PHE A 2 -11.95 -18.75 3.93
C PHE A 2 -11.22 -18.47 2.61
N PRO A 3 -11.83 -18.75 1.44
CA PRO A 3 -11.20 -18.38 0.17
C PRO A 3 -11.09 -16.85 0.13
N ASP A 4 -9.86 -16.34 0.09
CA ASP A 4 -9.60 -14.92 -0.12
C ASP A 4 -9.38 -14.69 -1.62
N GLU A 5 -10.37 -14.15 -2.29
CA GLU A 5 -10.32 -13.88 -3.73
C GLU A 5 -9.27 -12.82 -4.11
N LEU A 6 -8.71 -12.11 -3.12
CA LEU A 6 -7.67 -11.11 -3.29
C LEU A 6 -6.24 -11.67 -3.15
N THR A 7 -6.06 -12.99 -3.00
CA THR A 7 -4.75 -13.62 -2.75
C THR A 7 -3.72 -13.35 -3.86
N TYR A 8 -4.17 -13.18 -5.10
CA TYR A 8 -3.29 -13.03 -6.27
C TYR A 8 -2.85 -11.59 -6.58
N TYR A 9 -3.27 -10.61 -5.78
CA TYR A 9 -3.01 -9.20 -6.05
C TYR A 9 -1.76 -8.68 -5.32
N TYR A 10 -0.68 -8.43 -6.07
CA TYR A 10 0.54 -7.79 -5.57
C TYR A 10 0.34 -6.27 -5.51
N GLY A 11 -0.32 -5.81 -4.45
CA GLY A 11 -0.59 -4.38 -4.27
C GLY A 11 0.69 -3.55 -4.12
N PRO A 12 0.86 -2.43 -4.86
CA PRO A 12 2.05 -1.57 -4.79
C PRO A 12 2.17 -0.84 -3.45
N TYR A 13 1.08 -0.74 -2.69
CA TYR A 13 1.10 -0.36 -1.29
C TYR A 13 1.01 -1.61 -0.43
N SER A 14 1.87 -1.71 0.60
CA SER A 14 1.45 -1.94 2.00
C SER A 14 2.23 -2.96 2.83
N GLY A 15 3.16 -3.76 2.29
CA GLY A 15 3.90 -4.73 3.13
C GLY A 15 4.63 -4.08 4.30
N GLY A 16 5.52 -3.12 3.98
CA GLY A 16 6.31 -2.41 4.99
C GLY A 16 5.49 -1.53 5.94
N ILE A 17 4.49 -0.80 5.41
CA ILE A 17 3.65 0.09 6.24
C ILE A 17 2.73 -0.73 7.16
N ARG A 18 2.15 -1.84 6.68
CA ARG A 18 1.35 -2.75 7.52
C ARG A 18 2.19 -3.37 8.61
N PHE A 19 3.40 -3.83 8.28
CA PHE A 19 4.32 -4.40 9.25
C PHE A 19 4.73 -3.36 10.29
N ALA A 20 5.05 -2.13 9.88
CA ALA A 20 5.40 -1.04 10.79
C ALA A 20 4.24 -0.62 11.70
N LEU A 21 3.01 -0.51 11.16
CA LEU A 21 1.82 -0.21 11.98
C LEU A 21 1.53 -1.35 12.96
N ALA A 22 1.57 -2.60 12.51
CA ALA A 22 1.33 -3.77 13.36
C ALA A 22 2.39 -3.89 14.46
N SER A 23 3.68 -3.72 14.12
CA SER A 23 4.76 -3.75 15.09
C SER A 23 4.63 -2.62 16.10
N LEU A 24 4.25 -1.41 15.68
CA LEU A 24 4.04 -0.28 16.59
C LEU A 24 2.89 -0.55 17.57
N ILE A 25 1.76 -1.06 17.10
CA ILE A 25 0.58 -1.37 17.93
C ILE A 25 0.89 -2.45 18.99
N VAL A 26 1.78 -3.40 18.67
CA VAL A 26 2.11 -4.52 19.57
C VAL A 26 3.31 -4.21 20.47
N ILE A 27 4.42 -3.71 19.90
CA ILE A 27 5.68 -3.49 20.62
C ILE A 27 5.54 -2.34 21.61
N PHE A 28 4.82 -1.26 21.25
CA PHE A 28 4.66 -0.10 22.11
C PHE A 28 4.03 -0.43 23.48
N PRO A 29 2.86 -1.09 23.60
CA PRO A 29 2.30 -1.44 24.90
C PRO A 29 3.19 -2.42 25.68
N ILE A 30 3.82 -3.38 24.99
CA ILE A 30 4.78 -4.31 25.62
C ILE A 30 5.94 -3.54 26.25
N SER A 31 6.50 -2.56 25.54
CA SER A 31 7.57 -1.71 26.05
C SER A 31 7.15 -0.93 27.30
N LEU A 32 5.94 -0.34 27.33
CA LEU A 32 5.44 0.39 28.49
C LEU A 32 5.27 -0.51 29.72
N ILE A 33 4.80 -1.74 29.52
CA ILE A 33 4.67 -2.74 30.59
C ILE A 33 6.06 -3.12 31.12
N LEU A 34 7.01 -3.43 30.24
CA LEU A 34 8.38 -3.77 30.62
C LEU A 34 9.05 -2.63 31.40
N PHE A 35 8.96 -1.38 30.90
CA PHE A 35 9.48 -0.22 31.60
C PHE A 35 8.81 -0.01 32.97
N SER A 36 7.51 -0.28 33.08
CA SER A 36 6.78 -0.18 34.35
C SER A 36 7.22 -1.25 35.35
N VAL A 37 7.46 -2.49 34.90
CA VAL A 37 7.98 -3.59 35.71
C VAL A 37 9.39 -3.27 36.20
N VAL A 38 10.27 -2.80 35.31
CA VAL A 38 11.63 -2.38 35.65
C VAL A 38 11.62 -1.24 36.67
N LYS A 39 10.77 -0.22 36.46
CA LYS A 39 10.63 0.90 37.41
C LYS A 39 10.14 0.44 38.79
N LYS A 40 9.15 -0.46 38.84
CA LYS A 40 8.65 -1.05 40.09
C LYS A 40 9.72 -1.90 40.78
N GLY A 41 10.56 -2.62 40.02
CA GLY A 41 11.69 -3.38 40.54
C GLY A 41 12.77 -2.49 41.16
N ILE A 42 13.11 -1.39 40.50
CA ILE A 42 14.09 -0.40 40.99
C ILE A 42 13.60 0.29 42.29
N ALA A 43 12.29 0.55 42.41
CA ALA A 43 11.73 1.15 43.62
C ALA A 43 11.78 0.23 44.85
N ARG A 44 11.92 -1.09 44.66
CA ARG A 44 12.01 -2.08 45.75
C ARG A 44 13.44 -2.36 46.20
N GLU A 45 14.42 -2.25 45.30
CA GLU A 45 15.84 -2.50 45.58
C GLU A 45 16.73 -1.42 44.93
N PRO A 46 17.09 -0.35 45.65
CA PRO A 46 17.91 0.75 45.12
C PRO A 46 19.37 0.34 44.85
N GLU A 47 19.88 -0.77 45.39
CA GLU A 47 21.24 -1.25 45.10
C GLU A 47 21.45 -1.71 43.65
N LYS A 48 20.37 -2.05 42.91
CA LYS A 48 20.44 -2.34 41.46
C LYS A 48 20.64 -1.10 40.60
N LEU A 49 20.65 0.11 41.18
CA LEU A 49 20.89 1.38 40.47
C LEU A 49 22.34 1.55 39.98
N GLY A 50 23.30 0.85 40.59
CA GLY A 50 24.73 0.94 40.29
C GLY A 50 25.24 0.01 39.19
N LEU A 51 24.35 -0.71 38.50
CA LEU A 51 24.75 -1.72 37.51
C LEU A 51 25.41 -1.03 36.30
N ALA A 52 26.69 -1.34 36.07
CA ALA A 52 27.45 -0.99 34.87
C ALA A 52 26.66 -1.25 33.57
N LEU A 53 25.73 -2.20 33.61
CA LEU A 53 24.76 -2.51 32.56
C LEU A 53 23.93 -1.30 32.09
N ARG A 54 23.44 -0.41 32.96
CA ARG A 54 22.65 0.77 32.53
C ARG A 54 23.51 1.77 31.77
N LYS A 55 24.71 2.04 32.28
CA LYS A 55 25.68 2.92 31.60
C LYS A 55 26.06 2.31 30.25
N TRP A 56 26.34 1.02 30.20
CA TRP A 56 26.69 0.31 28.98
C TRP A 56 25.57 0.36 27.93
N VAL A 57 24.32 0.11 28.32
CA VAL A 57 23.14 0.21 27.44
C VAL A 57 22.94 1.64 26.92
N LEU A 58 23.12 2.66 27.76
CA LEU A 58 23.04 4.06 27.31
C LEU A 58 24.15 4.43 26.31
N TRP A 59 25.39 4.00 26.56
CA TRP A 59 26.50 4.21 25.63
C TRP A 59 26.27 3.51 24.29
N ILE A 60 25.76 2.27 24.29
CA ILE A 60 25.38 1.56 23.06
C ILE A 60 24.27 2.29 22.32
N THR A 61 23.24 2.75 23.03
CA THR A 61 22.10 3.44 22.41
C THR A 61 22.56 4.74 21.74
N ILE A 62 23.45 5.49 22.39
CA ILE A 62 24.05 6.72 21.82
C ILE A 62 24.90 6.38 20.59
N PHE A 63 25.72 5.33 20.66
CA PHE A 63 26.54 4.91 19.54
C PHE A 63 25.71 4.52 18.31
N ILE A 64 24.67 3.69 18.51
CA ILE A 64 23.79 3.23 17.43
C ILE A 64 22.99 4.39 16.84
N THR A 65 22.41 5.25 17.68
CA THR A 65 21.63 6.41 17.21
C THR A 65 22.51 7.43 16.48
N GLY A 66 23.73 7.67 16.97
CA GLY A 66 24.71 8.51 16.28
C GLY A 66 25.12 7.94 14.93
N ALA A 67 25.39 6.64 14.84
CA ALA A 67 25.71 5.97 13.58
C ALA A 67 24.54 6.01 12.58
N ALA A 68 23.31 5.84 13.06
CA ALA A 68 22.10 5.96 12.23
C ALA A 68 21.94 7.38 11.68
N LEU A 69 22.17 8.41 12.51
CA LEU A 69 22.07 9.82 12.11
C LEU A 69 23.16 10.19 11.09
N ALA A 70 24.37 9.68 11.24
CA ALA A 70 25.43 9.81 10.25
C ALA A 70 25.09 9.10 8.93
N GLY A 71 24.55 7.88 8.98
CA GLY A 71 24.11 7.14 7.80
C GLY A 71 22.98 7.84 7.04
N ASP A 72 22.02 8.42 7.75
CA ASP A 72 20.94 9.20 7.15
C ASP A 72 21.47 10.46 6.45
N LEU A 73 22.40 11.20 7.09
CA LEU A 73 23.05 12.35 6.46
C LEU A 73 23.83 11.95 5.21
N ILE A 74 24.54 10.83 5.23
CA ILE A 74 25.25 10.29 4.05
C ILE A 74 24.26 9.98 2.92
N ALA A 75 23.13 9.34 3.23
CA ALA A 75 22.09 9.03 2.24
C ALA A 75 21.53 10.32 1.62
N VAL A 76 21.24 11.34 2.45
CA VAL A 76 20.77 12.65 1.97
C VAL A 76 21.76 13.30 1.03
N LEU A 77 23.03 13.32 1.41
CA LEU A 77 24.09 13.90 0.59
C LEU A 77 24.30 13.11 -0.70
N SER A 78 24.27 11.78 -0.67
CA SER A 78 24.43 10.96 -1.87
C SER A 78 23.26 11.15 -2.85
N GLY A 79 22.03 11.25 -2.34
CA GLY A 79 20.86 11.59 -3.15
C GLY A 79 20.91 13.00 -3.73
N PHE A 80 21.44 13.97 -2.96
CA PHE A 80 21.67 15.35 -3.42
C PHE A 80 22.71 15.39 -4.55
N LEU A 81 23.85 14.73 -4.36
CA LEU A 81 24.95 14.65 -5.34
C LEU A 81 24.56 13.87 -6.60
N GLY A 82 23.66 12.89 -6.48
CA GLY A 82 23.13 12.12 -7.61
C GLY A 82 22.02 12.83 -8.40
N GLY A 83 21.53 13.98 -7.95
CA GLY A 83 20.44 14.72 -8.61
C GLY A 83 19.05 14.09 -8.46
N GLU A 84 18.89 13.07 -7.61
CA GLU A 84 17.64 12.31 -7.42
C GLU A 84 16.82 12.78 -6.20
N LEU A 85 16.86 14.07 -5.89
CA LEU A 85 16.09 14.65 -4.77
C LEU A 85 14.60 14.66 -5.08
N THR A 86 13.95 13.54 -4.88
CA THR A 86 12.49 13.46 -4.91
C THR A 86 11.92 14.00 -3.59
N MET A 87 10.73 14.61 -3.64
CA MET A 87 10.02 15.04 -2.43
C MET A 87 9.80 13.87 -1.44
N ARG A 88 9.63 12.65 -1.97
CA ARG A 88 9.50 11.41 -1.16
C ARG A 88 10.78 11.11 -0.39
N PHE A 89 11.93 11.29 -1.03
CA PHE A 89 13.24 11.09 -0.42
C PHE A 89 13.48 12.07 0.72
N ILE A 90 13.21 13.36 0.51
CA ILE A 90 13.36 14.42 1.52
C ILE A 90 12.45 14.15 2.73
N LEU A 91 11.18 13.83 2.50
CA LEU A 91 10.24 13.51 3.58
C LEU A 91 10.69 12.29 4.40
N LYS A 92 11.22 11.25 3.74
CA LYS A 92 11.73 10.06 4.42
C LYS A 92 12.95 10.39 5.29
N ALA A 93 13.91 11.14 4.75
CA ALA A 93 15.10 11.54 5.48
C ALA A 93 14.76 12.43 6.68
N LEU A 94 13.92 13.45 6.49
CA LEU A 94 13.47 14.30 7.60
C LEU A 94 12.80 13.51 8.73
N ALA A 95 11.98 12.50 8.39
CA ALA A 95 11.36 11.65 9.38
C ALA A 95 12.39 10.82 10.17
N VAL A 96 13.35 10.19 9.49
CA VAL A 96 14.41 9.39 10.14
C VAL A 96 15.30 10.27 11.01
N PHE A 97 15.69 11.44 10.50
CA PHE A 97 16.46 12.43 11.24
C PHE A 97 15.72 12.90 12.49
N ALA A 98 14.44 13.26 12.38
CA ALA A 98 13.64 13.73 13.51
C ALA A 98 13.53 12.68 14.63
N VAL A 99 13.28 11.41 14.27
CA VAL A 99 13.20 10.31 15.24
C VAL A 99 14.57 10.07 15.88
N SER A 100 15.63 9.95 15.08
CA SER A 100 16.98 9.66 15.57
C SER A 100 17.52 10.78 16.46
N ALA A 101 17.33 12.04 16.07
CA ALA A 101 17.71 13.20 16.86
C ALA A 101 16.94 13.27 18.18
N SER A 102 15.64 12.92 18.18
CA SER A 102 14.82 12.88 19.40
C SER A 102 15.34 11.82 20.39
N VAL A 103 15.66 10.61 19.90
CA VAL A 103 16.22 9.54 20.74
C VAL A 103 17.60 9.92 21.29
N PHE A 104 18.47 10.45 20.42
CA PHE A 104 19.80 10.92 20.81
C PHE A 104 19.72 12.02 21.87
N TRP A 105 18.85 13.02 21.66
CA TRP A 105 18.61 14.10 22.61
C TRP A 105 18.13 13.57 23.97
N TYR A 106 17.17 12.63 23.97
CA TYR A 106 16.69 11.99 25.19
C TYR A 106 17.80 11.23 25.93
N ALA A 107 18.63 10.47 25.22
CA ALA A 107 19.74 9.73 25.83
C ALA A 107 20.79 10.67 26.45
N VAL A 108 21.14 11.77 25.77
CA VAL A 108 22.05 12.80 26.30
C VAL A 108 21.43 13.50 27.53
N LEU A 109 20.15 13.84 27.46
CA LEU A 109 19.42 14.46 28.57
C LEU A 109 19.38 13.52 29.79
N GLU A 110 19.16 12.21 29.58
CA GLU A 110 19.14 11.22 30.65
C GLU A 110 20.50 11.09 31.35
N ILE A 111 21.61 11.15 30.61
CA ILE A 111 22.97 11.17 31.19
C ILE A 111 23.21 12.47 31.96
N ARG A 112 22.83 13.62 31.40
CA ARG A 112 23.03 14.94 32.04
C ARG A 112 22.17 15.13 33.30
N LEU A 113 21.00 14.51 33.37
CA LEU A 113 20.08 14.59 34.50
C LEU A 113 20.42 13.62 35.65
N THR A 114 21.51 12.86 35.56
CA THR A 114 21.91 11.88 36.59
C THR A 114 22.44 12.51 37.89
N SER A 115 22.37 13.84 38.04
CA SER A 115 22.59 14.53 39.32
C SER A 115 21.36 15.35 39.69
N GLU A 116 20.60 14.86 40.67
CA GLU A 116 19.80 15.65 41.63
C GLU A 116 18.46 16.30 41.21
N LYS A 117 17.78 15.90 40.13
CA LYS A 117 16.42 16.42 39.86
C LYS A 117 15.33 15.34 39.72
N PRO A 118 14.13 15.58 40.29
CA PRO A 118 13.12 14.57 40.53
C PRO A 118 12.45 14.10 39.24
N ILE A 119 11.81 12.94 39.37
CA ILE A 119 10.94 12.17 38.45
C ILE A 119 10.00 13.00 37.53
N SER A 120 9.82 14.30 37.79
CA SER A 120 8.98 15.27 37.06
C SER A 120 9.32 15.41 35.56
N LEU A 121 10.59 15.37 35.16
CA LEU A 121 10.93 15.54 33.74
C LEU A 121 10.65 14.32 32.86
N ARG A 122 10.39 13.12 33.42
CA ARG A 122 10.17 11.89 32.63
C ARG A 122 8.74 11.73 32.14
N THR A 123 7.76 12.19 32.93
CA THR A 123 6.33 12.13 32.62
C THR A 123 5.97 12.85 31.30
N PRO A 124 6.45 14.08 31.01
CA PRO A 124 6.13 14.75 29.74
C PRO A 124 6.71 14.03 28.52
N PHE A 125 7.86 13.34 28.61
CA PHE A 125 8.41 12.55 27.50
C PHE A 125 7.58 11.29 27.23
N ILE A 126 7.07 10.61 28.27
CA ILE A 126 6.19 9.44 28.12
C ILE A 126 4.85 9.85 27.50
N VAL A 127 4.27 10.95 27.97
CA VAL A 127 3.02 11.49 27.40
C VAL A 127 3.24 11.96 25.97
N GLY A 128 4.35 12.65 25.70
CA GLY A 128 4.71 13.11 24.36
C GLY A 128 4.94 11.96 23.37
N SER A 129 5.62 10.87 23.78
CA SER A 129 5.82 9.70 22.92
C SER A 129 4.50 8.97 22.66
N LEU A 130 3.64 8.82 23.66
CA LEU A 130 2.30 8.24 23.51
C LEU A 130 1.46 9.04 22.51
N ILE A 131 1.43 10.37 22.64
CA ILE A 131 0.72 11.26 21.71
C ILE A 131 1.32 11.14 20.31
N GLY A 132 2.65 11.13 20.18
CA GLY A 132 3.33 10.98 18.90
C GLY A 132 3.01 9.66 18.19
N VAL A 133 2.97 8.56 18.93
CA VAL A 133 2.59 7.23 18.41
C VAL A 133 1.14 7.24 17.92
N ILE A 134 0.21 7.77 18.72
CA ILE A 134 -1.20 7.87 18.32
C ILE A 134 -1.35 8.75 17.08
N ALA A 135 -0.67 9.90 17.03
CA ALA A 135 -0.68 10.80 15.89
C ALA A 135 -0.13 10.12 14.62
N ALA A 136 0.96 9.35 14.73
CA ALA A 136 1.53 8.59 13.62
C ALA A 136 0.58 7.51 13.10
N ILE A 137 -0.12 6.80 14.01
CA ILE A 137 -1.14 5.81 13.65
C ILE A 137 -2.32 6.49 12.94
N MET A 138 -2.85 7.58 13.50
CA MET A 138 -3.96 8.33 12.89
C MET A 138 -3.57 8.90 11.53
N TRP A 139 -2.37 9.47 11.40
CA TRP A 139 -1.83 9.97 10.14
C TRP A 139 -1.65 8.85 9.11
N GLY A 140 -1.16 7.69 9.54
CA GLY A 140 -1.03 6.49 8.71
C GLY A 140 -2.37 6.05 8.13
N PHE A 141 -3.42 5.98 8.96
CA PHE A 141 -4.78 5.68 8.50
C PHE A 141 -5.41 6.78 7.64
N PHE A 142 -5.09 8.05 7.90
CA PHE A 142 -5.57 9.16 7.09
C PHE A 142 -5.00 9.11 5.66
N VAL A 143 -3.70 8.85 5.51
CA VAL A 143 -3.04 8.79 4.20
C VAL A 143 -3.36 7.51 3.44
N MET A 144 -3.39 6.37 4.13
CA MET A 144 -3.57 5.06 3.49
C MET A 144 -5.05 4.68 3.30
N GLY A 145 -5.95 5.40 3.96
CA GLY A 145 -7.33 5.01 4.13
C GLY A 145 -7.48 3.88 5.15
N SER A 146 -8.73 3.61 5.52
CA SER A 146 -9.08 2.48 6.39
C SER A 146 -8.81 1.13 5.69
N PRO A 147 -8.59 0.03 6.44
CA PRO A 147 -8.49 -1.29 5.85
C PRO A 147 -9.73 -1.67 5.01
N PHE A 148 -10.91 -1.15 5.37
CA PHE A 148 -12.15 -1.37 4.64
C PHE A 148 -12.18 -0.64 3.29
N THR A 149 -11.67 0.58 3.21
CA THR A 149 -11.58 1.33 1.94
C THR A 149 -10.57 0.69 1.00
N VAL A 150 -9.42 0.22 1.53
CA VAL A 150 -8.43 -0.50 0.72
C VAL A 150 -9.00 -1.82 0.18
N ARG A 151 -9.81 -2.53 0.98
CA ARG A 151 -10.49 -3.75 0.50
C ARG A 151 -11.48 -3.44 -0.62
N LYS A 152 -12.31 -2.39 -0.47
CA LYS A 152 -13.27 -1.97 -1.51
C LYS A 152 -12.57 -1.59 -2.82
N LEU A 153 -11.49 -0.80 -2.73
CA LEU A 153 -10.70 -0.42 -3.90
C LEU A 153 -10.15 -1.65 -4.64
N ARG A 154 -9.66 -2.66 -3.89
CA ARG A 154 -9.15 -3.90 -4.49
C ARG A 154 -10.24 -4.72 -5.18
N MET A 155 -11.46 -4.73 -4.63
CA MET A 155 -12.58 -5.38 -5.30
C MET A 155 -12.91 -4.67 -6.61
N ASP A 156 -12.90 -3.33 -6.62
CA ASP A 156 -13.12 -2.53 -7.83
C ASP A 156 -12.00 -2.75 -8.87
N GLU A 157 -10.73 -2.82 -8.44
CA GLU A 157 -9.60 -3.19 -9.32
C GLU A 157 -9.75 -4.61 -9.89
N ARG A 158 -10.25 -5.55 -9.09
CA ARG A 158 -10.53 -6.91 -9.57
C ARG A 158 -11.65 -6.92 -10.61
N ARG A 159 -12.74 -6.18 -10.39
CA ARG A 159 -13.82 -6.00 -11.37
C ARG A 159 -13.28 -5.45 -12.69
N VAL A 160 -12.42 -4.43 -12.65
CA VAL A 160 -11.76 -3.90 -13.87
C VAL A 160 -10.94 -4.98 -14.57
N SER A 161 -10.13 -5.74 -13.83
CA SER A 161 -9.33 -6.84 -14.41
C SER A 161 -10.20 -7.93 -15.04
N ASP A 162 -11.33 -8.25 -14.43
CA ASP A 162 -12.29 -9.23 -14.95
C ASP A 162 -12.95 -8.71 -16.24
N LEU A 163 -13.36 -7.43 -16.28
CA LEU A 163 -13.91 -6.79 -17.48
C LEU A 163 -12.89 -6.73 -18.63
N GLN A 164 -11.63 -6.41 -18.32
CA GLN A 164 -10.53 -6.46 -19.30
C GLN A 164 -10.34 -7.88 -19.84
N SER A 165 -10.38 -8.89 -18.97
CA SER A 165 -10.29 -10.29 -19.37
C SER A 165 -11.43 -10.70 -20.30
N ILE A 166 -12.67 -10.33 -19.96
CA ILE A 166 -13.86 -10.59 -20.80
C ILE A 166 -13.71 -9.88 -22.15
N GLN A 167 -13.31 -8.61 -22.16
CA GLN A 167 -13.07 -7.84 -23.38
C GLN A 167 -12.09 -8.58 -24.31
N TRP A 168 -10.96 -9.05 -23.78
CA TRP A 168 -9.98 -9.81 -24.56
C TRP A 168 -10.55 -11.11 -25.13
N GLN A 169 -11.39 -11.83 -24.37
CA GLN A 169 -12.03 -13.03 -24.90
C GLN A 169 -13.10 -12.75 -25.94
N VAL A 170 -13.83 -11.64 -25.84
CA VAL A 170 -14.77 -11.21 -26.89
C VAL A 170 -14.00 -10.92 -28.19
N VAL A 171 -12.86 -10.23 -28.11
CA VAL A 171 -12.00 -9.96 -29.27
C VAL A 171 -11.48 -11.27 -29.87
N ASN A 172 -10.95 -12.18 -29.05
CA ASN A 172 -10.47 -13.49 -29.49
C ASN A 172 -11.59 -14.32 -30.16
N TYR A 173 -12.79 -14.33 -29.56
CA TYR A 173 -13.97 -14.99 -30.12
C TYR A 173 -14.35 -14.43 -31.49
N TRP A 174 -14.32 -13.10 -31.63
CA TRP A 174 -14.53 -12.43 -32.91
C TRP A 174 -13.48 -12.86 -33.95
N GLN A 175 -12.20 -12.87 -33.58
CA GLN A 175 -11.13 -13.21 -34.53
C GLN A 175 -11.23 -14.67 -35.01
N GLN A 176 -11.68 -15.60 -34.16
CA GLN A 176 -11.82 -17.01 -34.52
C GLN A 176 -13.12 -17.33 -35.28
N LYS A 177 -14.25 -16.76 -34.84
CA LYS A 177 -15.59 -17.15 -35.32
C LYS A 177 -16.24 -16.11 -36.24
N SER A 178 -15.63 -14.94 -36.39
CA SER A 178 -16.11 -13.82 -37.22
C SER A 178 -17.54 -13.38 -36.87
N ARG A 179 -17.93 -13.55 -35.60
CA ARG A 179 -19.20 -13.10 -35.03
C ARG A 179 -19.00 -12.79 -33.55
N PHE A 180 -19.79 -11.85 -33.00
CA PHE A 180 -19.81 -11.63 -31.56
C PHE A 180 -20.51 -12.79 -30.82
N PRO A 181 -20.13 -13.06 -29.55
CA PRO A 181 -20.86 -13.99 -28.70
C PRO A 181 -22.25 -13.43 -28.39
N LYS A 182 -23.29 -14.29 -28.34
CA LYS A 182 -24.64 -13.86 -27.95
C LYS A 182 -24.77 -13.65 -26.44
N SER A 183 -23.96 -14.34 -25.66
CA SER A 183 -23.90 -14.28 -24.20
C SER A 183 -22.48 -14.55 -23.74
N LEU A 184 -22.14 -14.11 -22.52
CA LEU A 184 -20.83 -14.37 -21.93
C LEU A 184 -20.54 -15.87 -21.80
N SER A 185 -21.56 -16.70 -21.60
CA SER A 185 -21.39 -18.16 -21.52
C SER A 185 -20.82 -18.80 -22.78
N GLU A 186 -20.93 -18.16 -23.96
CA GLU A 186 -20.29 -18.66 -25.19
C GLU A 186 -18.76 -18.47 -25.17
N LEU A 187 -18.23 -17.63 -24.26
CA LEU A 187 -16.80 -17.42 -24.09
C LEU A 187 -16.14 -18.53 -23.26
N GLU A 188 -16.91 -19.34 -22.55
CA GLU A 188 -16.37 -20.44 -21.75
C GLU A 188 -15.76 -21.51 -22.66
N ASP A 189 -14.51 -21.87 -22.35
CA ASP A 189 -13.78 -22.89 -23.10
C ASP A 189 -13.04 -23.83 -22.13
N PRO A 190 -13.54 -25.07 -21.98
CA PRO A 190 -12.90 -26.09 -21.16
C PRO A 190 -11.48 -26.46 -21.62
N LEU A 191 -11.14 -26.27 -22.90
CA LEU A 191 -9.82 -26.64 -23.44
C LEU A 191 -8.74 -25.61 -23.10
N SER A 192 -9.05 -24.32 -23.19
CA SER A 192 -8.16 -23.25 -22.69
C SER A 192 -8.26 -23.04 -21.18
N GLY A 193 -9.27 -23.62 -20.54
CA GLY A 193 -9.54 -23.45 -19.11
C GLY A 193 -10.17 -22.10 -18.76
N TYR A 194 -10.62 -21.34 -19.76
CA TYR A 194 -11.26 -20.05 -19.53
C TYR A 194 -12.70 -20.23 -19.04
N LYS A 195 -12.98 -19.67 -17.86
CA LYS A 195 -14.33 -19.50 -17.32
C LYS A 195 -14.59 -18.02 -17.15
N VAL A 196 -15.81 -17.61 -17.46
CA VAL A 196 -16.20 -16.21 -17.31
C VAL A 196 -16.13 -15.84 -15.83
N PRO A 197 -15.36 -14.80 -15.46
CA PRO A 197 -15.31 -14.34 -14.08
C PRO A 197 -16.66 -13.77 -13.65
N THR A 198 -17.01 -13.96 -12.39
CA THR A 198 -18.17 -13.35 -11.74
C THR A 198 -17.71 -12.29 -10.76
N ASP A 199 -18.61 -11.37 -10.39
CA ASP A 199 -18.32 -10.35 -9.40
C ASP A 199 -17.82 -10.98 -8.07
N PRO A 200 -16.66 -10.57 -7.55
CA PRO A 200 -16.01 -11.23 -6.40
C PRO A 200 -16.75 -11.04 -5.06
N GLU A 201 -17.66 -10.07 -4.98
CA GLU A 201 -18.39 -9.76 -3.75
C GLU A 201 -19.82 -10.31 -3.79
N THR A 202 -20.47 -10.24 -4.96
CA THR A 202 -21.88 -10.60 -5.14
C THR A 202 -22.09 -11.91 -5.86
N ALA A 203 -21.04 -12.51 -6.43
CA ALA A 203 -21.07 -13.69 -7.30
C ALA A 203 -22.01 -13.55 -8.52
N LYS A 204 -22.43 -12.33 -8.87
CA LYS A 204 -23.26 -12.05 -10.03
C LYS A 204 -22.42 -12.07 -11.30
N SER A 205 -23.00 -12.55 -12.40
CA SER A 205 -22.38 -12.42 -13.72
C SER A 205 -22.34 -10.96 -14.16
N TYR A 206 -21.26 -10.52 -14.80
CA TYR A 206 -21.18 -9.21 -15.42
C TYR A 206 -22.22 -9.06 -16.54
N GLU A 207 -22.67 -7.83 -16.76
CA GLU A 207 -23.65 -7.54 -17.80
C GLU A 207 -22.94 -7.27 -19.13
N PHE A 208 -23.44 -7.91 -20.18
CA PHE A 208 -22.93 -7.79 -21.54
C PHE A 208 -24.09 -7.54 -22.49
N THR A 209 -24.03 -6.44 -23.23
CA THR A 209 -25.01 -6.10 -24.26
C THR A 209 -24.31 -5.82 -25.57
N LEU A 210 -24.90 -6.33 -26.66
CA LEU A 210 -24.42 -6.04 -28.01
C LEU A 210 -24.99 -4.70 -28.46
N GLY A 211 -24.11 -3.83 -28.95
CA GLY A 211 -24.46 -2.57 -29.58
C GLY A 211 -24.67 -2.73 -31.09
N THR A 212 -24.75 -1.61 -31.80
CA THR A 212 -24.84 -1.59 -33.26
C THR A 212 -23.46 -1.75 -33.90
N GLY A 213 -23.35 -2.59 -34.93
CA GLY A 213 -22.10 -2.79 -35.68
C GLY A 213 -21.08 -3.60 -34.88
N TYR A 214 -19.90 -3.02 -34.65
CA TYR A 214 -18.80 -3.64 -33.88
C TYR A 214 -18.73 -3.18 -32.41
N ALA A 215 -19.82 -2.59 -31.91
CA ALA A 215 -19.91 -2.08 -30.55
C ALA A 215 -20.47 -3.14 -29.58
N PHE A 216 -19.95 -3.17 -28.36
CA PHE A 216 -20.51 -3.91 -27.24
C PHE A 216 -20.30 -3.13 -25.93
N THR A 217 -21.15 -3.38 -24.95
CA THR A 217 -21.11 -2.71 -23.65
C THR A 217 -20.90 -3.74 -22.55
N LEU A 218 -19.99 -3.42 -21.63
CA LEU A 218 -19.71 -4.18 -20.42
C LEU A 218 -20.04 -3.33 -19.20
N CYS A 219 -20.89 -3.83 -18.30
CA CYS A 219 -21.23 -3.12 -17.07
C CYS A 219 -20.83 -3.91 -15.82
N ALA A 220 -20.42 -3.16 -14.79
CA ALA A 220 -20.18 -3.67 -13.45
C ALA A 220 -20.64 -2.63 -12.40
N ASP A 221 -20.86 -3.10 -11.18
CA ASP A 221 -21.19 -2.26 -10.03
C ASP A 221 -19.92 -1.97 -9.22
N PHE A 222 -19.48 -0.71 -9.21
CA PHE A 222 -18.28 -0.28 -8.49
C PHE A 222 -18.63 0.34 -7.14
N THR A 223 -17.76 0.15 -6.16
CA THR A 223 -17.98 0.65 -4.79
C THR A 223 -17.47 2.06 -4.62
N LEU A 224 -16.32 2.36 -5.22
CA LEU A 224 -15.60 3.63 -5.09
C LEU A 224 -15.36 4.24 -6.49
N PRO A 225 -15.32 5.58 -6.59
CA PRO A 225 -14.93 6.24 -7.82
C PRO A 225 -13.41 6.18 -8.02
N ASN A 226 -12.96 6.03 -9.26
CA ASN A 226 -11.52 5.98 -9.60
C ASN A 226 -11.02 7.22 -10.38
N GLY A 227 -11.94 8.08 -10.87
CA GLY A 227 -11.67 9.11 -11.88
C GLY A 227 -10.74 10.28 -11.53
N THR A 228 -10.10 10.33 -10.35
CA THR A 228 -9.18 11.44 -10.01
C THR A 228 -7.97 11.08 -9.13
N GLN A 229 -7.89 9.88 -8.54
CA GLN A 229 -6.88 9.58 -7.51
C GLN A 229 -5.99 8.37 -7.77
N SER A 230 -6.32 7.46 -8.71
CA SER A 230 -5.44 6.34 -9.06
C SER A 230 -4.49 6.63 -10.22
N ARG A 231 -4.10 7.89 -10.41
CA ARG A 231 -2.72 8.16 -10.82
C ARG A 231 -1.85 8.05 -9.57
N SER A 232 -1.73 6.83 -9.04
CA SER A 232 -0.56 6.49 -8.24
C SER A 232 0.65 6.81 -9.11
N LYS A 233 1.30 7.94 -8.84
CA LYS A 233 2.59 8.35 -9.38
C LYS A 233 3.67 7.40 -8.86
N THR A 234 3.51 6.13 -9.12
CA THR A 234 4.45 5.07 -8.82
C THR A 234 4.41 4.18 -10.04
N LYS A 235 4.94 4.70 -11.16
CA LYS A 235 5.33 3.87 -12.29
C LYS A 235 6.63 3.16 -11.88
N PRO A 236 6.69 1.83 -11.71
CA PRO A 236 7.93 1.12 -11.93
C PRO A 236 8.02 0.86 -13.44
N TYR A 237 9.14 1.27 -14.02
CA TYR A 237 9.51 1.24 -15.44
C TYR A 237 8.97 2.37 -16.34
N PRO A 238 9.86 3.10 -17.04
CA PRO A 238 9.48 3.89 -18.20
C PRO A 238 9.15 2.92 -19.34
N MET A 239 7.88 2.58 -19.50
CA MET A 239 7.39 2.10 -20.79
C MET A 239 7.46 3.28 -21.76
N PRO A 240 8.03 3.11 -22.97
CA PRO A 240 7.91 4.12 -24.00
C PRO A 240 6.43 4.40 -24.20
N MET A 241 6.02 5.66 -24.03
CA MET A 241 4.71 6.13 -24.45
C MET A 241 4.65 5.92 -25.96
N SER A 242 4.03 4.81 -26.39
CA SER A 242 3.49 4.74 -27.73
C SER A 242 2.31 5.70 -27.77
N ASP A 243 2.50 6.78 -28.51
CA ASP A 243 1.47 7.74 -28.88
C ASP A 243 0.22 7.01 -29.40
N GLU A 244 -0.95 7.52 -28.97
CA GLU A 244 -2.24 7.45 -29.67
C GLU A 244 -2.90 6.09 -29.93
N GLY A 245 -2.70 5.09 -29.06
CA GLY A 245 -3.42 3.81 -29.15
C GLY A 245 -4.14 3.41 -27.87
N LEU A 246 -5.32 3.96 -27.62
CA LEU A 246 -6.26 3.55 -26.55
C LEU A 246 -5.60 3.40 -25.17
N ALA A 247 -5.47 4.51 -24.43
CA ALA A 247 -5.53 4.37 -22.98
C ALA A 247 -6.86 3.68 -22.67
N GLU A 248 -6.83 2.40 -22.28
CA GLU A 248 -8.02 1.66 -21.90
C GLU A 248 -8.69 2.39 -20.73
N ASN A 249 -9.62 3.29 -21.06
CA ASN A 249 -10.21 4.15 -20.08
C ASN A 249 -11.25 3.33 -19.31
N TRP A 250 -10.83 2.84 -18.15
CA TRP A 250 -11.66 2.14 -17.15
C TRP A 250 -12.01 3.07 -15.98
N GLU A 251 -11.97 4.39 -16.19
CA GLU A 251 -12.44 5.36 -15.21
C GLU A 251 -13.94 5.21 -14.96
N HIS A 252 -14.31 5.09 -13.68
CA HIS A 252 -15.69 4.90 -13.25
C HIS A 252 -16.02 5.75 -12.03
N THR A 253 -17.31 6.01 -11.89
CA THR A 253 -17.92 6.55 -10.66
C THR A 253 -18.37 5.40 -9.76
N ALA A 254 -18.71 5.69 -8.51
CA ALA A 254 -19.34 4.70 -7.65
C ALA A 254 -20.75 4.37 -8.15
N GLY A 255 -21.12 3.09 -8.06
CA GLY A 255 -22.37 2.54 -8.58
C GLY A 255 -22.18 1.81 -9.91
N ARG A 256 -23.29 1.59 -10.61
CA ARG A 256 -23.29 0.92 -11.92
C ARG A 256 -22.57 1.79 -12.95
N ALA A 257 -21.48 1.28 -13.51
CA ALA A 257 -20.77 1.91 -14.62
C ALA A 257 -20.71 0.95 -15.81
N CYS A 258 -20.98 1.49 -17.01
CA CYS A 258 -20.99 0.77 -18.26
C CYS A 258 -19.93 1.32 -19.19
N PHE A 259 -19.13 0.44 -19.79
CA PHE A 259 -18.08 0.78 -20.72
C PHE A 259 -18.46 0.30 -22.11
N GLU A 260 -18.67 1.25 -23.02
CA GLU A 260 -18.83 0.95 -24.43
C GLU A 260 -17.46 0.73 -25.07
N ARG A 261 -17.36 -0.33 -25.87
CA ARG A 261 -16.16 -0.73 -26.59
C ARG A 261 -16.54 -0.99 -28.04
N VAL A 262 -15.76 -0.42 -28.95
CA VAL A 262 -15.92 -0.61 -30.39
C VAL A 262 -14.72 -1.39 -30.88
N LEU A 263 -14.96 -2.58 -31.43
CA LEU A 263 -13.91 -3.39 -32.05
C LEU A 263 -13.60 -2.80 -33.43
N ASP A 264 -12.33 -2.48 -33.67
CA ASP A 264 -11.83 -2.08 -34.98
C ASP A 264 -11.41 -3.34 -35.77
N PRO A 265 -12.13 -3.72 -36.84
CA PRO A 265 -11.83 -4.93 -37.61
C PRO A 265 -10.53 -4.85 -38.40
N GLU A 266 -10.03 -3.65 -38.72
CA GLU A 266 -8.75 -3.49 -39.42
C GLU A 266 -7.58 -3.78 -38.48
N ARG A 267 -7.71 -3.34 -37.22
CA ARG A 267 -6.72 -3.60 -36.17
C ARG A 267 -6.78 -5.03 -35.64
N TYR A 268 -7.98 -5.61 -35.56
CA TYR A 268 -8.22 -6.96 -35.06
C TYR A 268 -8.91 -7.83 -36.14
N PRO A 269 -8.20 -8.16 -37.24
CA PRO A 269 -8.79 -8.95 -38.31
C PRO A 269 -9.06 -10.39 -37.85
N PRO A 270 -10.07 -11.06 -38.43
CA PRO A 270 -10.28 -12.48 -38.22
C PRO A 270 -9.07 -13.32 -38.66
N TYR A 271 -8.82 -14.40 -37.95
CA TYR A 271 -7.79 -15.36 -38.34
C TYR A 271 -8.18 -16.01 -39.67
N ALA A 272 -7.21 -16.07 -40.59
CA ALA A 272 -7.38 -16.77 -41.85
C ALA A 272 -7.67 -18.24 -41.55
N LYS A 273 -8.85 -18.72 -41.98
CA LYS A 273 -9.18 -20.14 -41.91
C LYS A 273 -8.38 -20.84 -43.00
N THR A 274 -7.28 -21.49 -42.63
CA THR A 274 -6.59 -22.43 -43.52
C THR A 274 -7.58 -23.54 -43.86
N ARG A 275 -7.87 -23.66 -45.16
CA ARG A 275 -8.77 -24.67 -45.72
C ARG A 275 -8.04 -26.00 -45.87
#